data_AF-U3TWX0-F1
#
_entry.id   AF-U3TWX0-F1
#
_cell.length_a   1.000
_cell.length_b   1.000
_cell.length_c   1.000
_cell.angle_alpha   90.00
_cell.angle_beta   90.00
_cell.angle_gamma   90.00
#
_symmetry.space_group_name_H-M   'P 1'
#
loop_
_entity.id
_entity.type
_entity.pdbx_description
1 polymer ?
#
loop_
_entity_poly.entity_id
_entity_poly.type
_entity_poly.pdbx_seq_one_letter_code
_entity_poly.pdbx_strand_id
1 'polypeptide(L)' 'MRTMINKRPVALVVLDAFGKYTHFADANRLRDWLETGKAAPVPAAALAYKKQKASQLASSADVE' A
#
# COMPACT_ATOMS: atom_id res chain seq x y z
N MET A 1 11.26 -1.84 6.10
CA MET A 1 12.39 -1.24 5.36
C MET A 1 12.81 0.05 6.04
N ARG A 2 14.12 0.29 6.26
CA ARG A 2 14.63 1.59 6.71
C ARG A 2 15.28 2.28 5.51
N THR A 3 14.85 3.49 5.18
CA THR A 3 15.30 4.23 3.99
C THR A 3 15.40 5.72 4.30
N MET A 4 16.13 6.45 3.47
CA MET A 4 16.05 7.91 3.43
C MET A 4 14.98 8.31 2.42
N ILE A 5 14.11 9.26 2.78
CA ILE A 5 13.13 9.89 1.87
C ILE A 5 13.22 11.40 2.11
N ASN A 6 13.44 12.18 1.06
CA ASN A 6 13.63 13.64 1.17
C ASN A 6 14.58 14.07 2.31
N LYS A 7 15.76 13.43 2.39
CA LYS A 7 16.78 13.64 3.44
C LYS A 7 16.33 13.33 4.88
N ARG A 8 15.19 12.66 5.06
CA ARG A 8 14.68 12.22 6.37
C ARG A 8 14.81 10.70 6.51
N PRO A 9 15.41 10.19 7.61
CA PRO A 9 15.42 8.77 7.89
C PRO A 9 14.02 8.32 8.31
N VAL A 10 13.48 7.33 7.59
CA VAL A 10 12.13 6.80 7.86
C VAL A 10 12.13 5.27 7.90
N ALA A 11 11.26 4.73 8.76
CA ALA A 11 10.92 3.32 8.77
C ALA A 11 9.57 3.14 8.06
N LEU A 12 9.56 2.34 6.99
CA LEU A 12 8.38 2.07 6.18
C LEU A 12 8.05 0.58 6.24
N VAL A 13 6.79 0.29 6.57
CA VAL A 13 6.23 -1.07 6.67
C VAL A 13 5.02 -1.15 5.75
N VAL A 14 5.05 -2.07 4.79
CA VAL A 14 3.92 -2.42 3.93
C VAL A 14 3.55 -3.85 4.27
N LEU A 15 2.30 -4.05 4.67
CA LEU A 15 1.76 -5.36 5.01
C LEU A 15 0.78 -5.82 3.93
N ASP A 16 0.58 -7.13 3.83
CA ASP A 16 -0.48 -7.73 3.02
C ASP A 16 -0.45 -7.36 1.52
N ALA A 17 0.76 -7.33 0.95
CA ALA A 17 0.96 -7.05 -0.46
C ALA A 17 0.55 -8.26 -1.33
N PHE A 18 -0.49 -8.08 -2.15
CA PHE A 18 -1.07 -9.15 -2.97
C PHE A 18 -0.11 -9.78 -3.98
N GLY A 19 0.70 -8.98 -4.69
CA GLY A 19 1.58 -9.44 -5.76
C GLY A 19 3.06 -9.43 -5.39
N LYS A 20 3.86 -10.22 -6.12
CA LYS A 20 5.32 -10.34 -5.92
C LYS A 20 6.07 -9.00 -5.85
N TYR A 21 5.61 -7.98 -6.57
CA TYR A 21 6.24 -6.66 -6.61
C TYR A 21 5.37 -5.54 -6.02
N THR A 22 4.21 -5.88 -5.45
CA THR A 22 3.25 -4.89 -4.96
C THR A 22 3.83 -4.07 -3.81
N HIS A 23 4.55 -4.70 -2.88
CA HIS A 23 5.19 -4.01 -1.76
C HIS A 23 6.28 -3.02 -2.21
N PHE A 24 7.05 -3.34 -3.25
CA PHE A 24 8.02 -2.41 -3.82
C PHE A 24 7.34 -1.25 -4.56
N ALA A 25 6.30 -1.56 -5.34
CA ALA A 25 5.53 -0.53 -6.04
C ALA A 25 4.88 0.45 -5.04
N ASP A 26 4.27 -0.05 -3.98
CA ASP A 26 3.65 0.80 -2.95
C ASP A 26 4.69 1.59 -2.16
N ALA A 27 5.86 1.02 -1.85
CA ALA A 27 6.95 1.76 -1.24
C ALA A 27 7.47 2.90 -2.14
N ASN A 28 7.56 2.68 -3.46
CA ASN A 28 7.94 3.73 -4.40
C ASN A 28 6.86 4.81 -4.51
N ARG A 29 5.56 4.44 -4.58
CA ARG A 29 4.47 5.43 -4.56
C ARG A 29 4.49 6.29 -3.30
N LEU A 30 4.74 5.69 -2.14
CA LEU A 30 4.83 6.41 -0.87
C LEU A 30 6.04 7.35 -0.86
N ARG A 31 7.20 6.93 -1.39
CA ARG A 31 8.36 7.80 -1.56
C ARG A 31 8.05 8.98 -2.47
N ASP A 32 7.52 8.71 -3.66
CA ASP A 32 7.21 9.75 -4.66
C ASP A 32 6.20 10.76 -4.10
N TRP A 33 5.18 10.30 -3.37
CA TRP A 33 4.21 11.17 -2.72
C TRP A 33 4.85 12.02 -1.61
N LEU A 34 5.71 11.44 -0.77
CA LEU A 34 6.42 12.17 0.29
C LEU A 34 7.44 13.18 -0.26
N GLU A 35 7.99 12.93 -1.45
CA GLU A 35 8.97 13.82 -2.10
C GLU A 35 8.29 14.93 -2.91
N THR A 36 7.18 14.63 -3.60
CA THR A 36 6.56 15.53 -4.60
C THR A 36 5.18 16.04 -4.22
N GLY A 37 4.52 15.41 -3.24
CA GLY A 37 3.13 15.66 -2.88
C GLY A 37 2.08 15.10 -3.85
N LYS A 38 2.50 14.43 -4.95
CA LYS A 38 1.59 13.92 -5.99
C LYS A 38 1.39 12.42 -5.84
N ALA A 39 0.14 11.97 -5.83
CA ALA A 39 -0.19 10.55 -5.77
C ALA A 39 -0.07 9.90 -7.16
N ALA A 40 0.67 8.81 -7.27
CA ALA A 40 0.79 8.03 -8.50
C ALA A 40 -0.45 7.13 -8.71
N PRO A 41 -0.86 6.87 -9.97
CA PRO A 41 -2.01 6.01 -10.25
C PRO A 41 -1.78 4.56 -9.78
N VAL A 42 -2.84 3.99 -9.18
CA VAL A 42 -2.86 2.62 -8.65
C VAL A 42 -3.54 1.71 -9.69
N PRO A 43 -2.96 0.54 -10.02
CA PRO A 43 -3.55 -0.38 -10.99
C PRO A 43 -4.89 -0.95 -10.49
N ALA A 44 -5.82 -1.17 -11.42
CA ALA A 44 -7.18 -1.64 -11.13
C ALA A 44 -7.23 -2.97 -10.36
N ALA A 45 -6.28 -3.88 -10.63
CA ALA A 45 -6.19 -5.17 -9.94
C ALA A 45 -5.93 -5.02 -8.43
N ALA A 46 -5.11 -4.04 -8.03
CA ALA A 46 -4.85 -3.77 -6.61
C ALA A 46 -6.08 -3.17 -5.91
N LEU A 47 -6.85 -2.33 -6.61
CA LEU A 47 -8.12 -1.80 -6.11
C LEU A 47 -9.18 -2.90 -5.93
N ALA A 48 -9.25 -3.84 -6.88
CA ALA A 48 -10.15 -4.98 -6.80
C ALA A 48 -9.81 -5.88 -5.61
N TYR A 49 -8.52 -6.19 -5.40
CA TYR A 49 -8.07 -6.97 -4.23
C TYR A 49 -8.45 -6.28 -2.91
N LYS A 50 -8.20 -4.97 -2.78
CA LYS A 50 -8.58 -4.20 -1.59
C LYS A 50 -10.09 -4.26 -1.32
N LYS A 51 -10.92 -4.13 -2.36
CA LYS A 51 -12.39 -4.24 -2.24
C LYS A 51 -12.80 -5.64 -1.77
N GLN A 52 -12.26 -6.69 -2.40
CA GLN A 52 -12.57 -8.07 -2.04
C GLN A 52 -12.21 -8.37 -0.58
N LYS A 53 -11.03 -7.95 -0.14
CA LYS A 53 -10.57 -8.16 1.23
C LYS A 53 -11.41 -7.37 2.24
N ALA A 54 -11.76 -6.13 1.93
CA ALA A 54 -12.66 -5.34 2.77
C ALA A 54 -14.04 -5.99 2.93
N SER A 55 -14.60 -6.53 1.84
CA SER A 55 -15.86 -7.28 1.89
C SER A 55 -15.76 -8.56 2.73
N GLN A 56 -14.66 -9.31 2.61
CA GLN A 56 -14.43 -10.50 3.43
C GLN A 56 -14.29 -10.16 4.93
N LEU A 57 -13.57 -9.09 5.27
CA LEU A 57 -13.45 -8.64 6.66
C LEU A 57 -14.79 -8.17 7.25
N ALA A 58 -15.62 -7.48 6.46
CA ALA A 58 -16.96 -7.08 6.89
C ALA A 58 -17.85 -8.30 7.15
N SER A 59 -17.93 -9.24 6.20
CA SER A 59 -18.73 -10.46 6.35
C SER A 59 -18.29 -11.34 7.53
N SER A 60 -17.00 -11.36 7.87
CA SER A 60 -16.50 -12.12 9.01
C SER A 60 -16.79 -11.45 10.36
N ALA A 61 -17.02 -10.12 10.39
CA ALA A 61 -17.35 -9.40 11.61
C ALA A 61 -18.83 -9.52 12.00
N ASP A 62 -19.71 -9.87 11.06
CA ASP A 62 -21.15 -10.06 11.29
C ASP A 62 -21.50 -11.47 11.85
N VAL A 63 -20.52 -12.36 12.02
CA VAL A 63 -20.71 -13.77 12.44
C VAL A 63 -20.36 -14.00 13.93
N GLU A 64 -20.06 -12.94 14.68
CA GLU A 64 -19.88 -12.96 16.15
C GLU A 64 -21.06 -12.28 16.86
#